data_AF-A0A212R2L9-F1
#
_entry.id   AF-A0A212R2L9-F1
#
_cell.length_a   1.000
_cell.length_b   1.000
_cell.length_c   1.000
_cell.angle_alpha   90.00
_cell.angle_beta   90.00
_cell.angle_gamma   90.00
#
_symmetry.space_group_name_H-M   'P 1'
#
loop_
_entity.id
_entity.type
_entity.pdbx_description
1 polymer ?
#
loop_
_entity_poly.entity_id
_entity_poly.type
_entity_poly.pdbx_seq_one_letter_code
_entity_poly.pdbx_strand_id
1 'polypeptide(L)'
;MNKSFGQNFSLAGADGDDYNPYLNETGAFHGRNIALLQKDAIGFWRPRPQHELEAIFSAGYGFSIDLSLRMQGFETVAKALNDNNLCRAAIALVQTRIPPLPDASAAERMAATEQLAKAGSGYLTQPRVPAGQPGAGQWTDGLGEVISGLAERGLPWLLRASSRLVAPLAIAAGVLFPDNEHLESHGAIPGFSRLSYGFSEGRLTLFQNDEQGGVNRLYSGLPDKDGLYRTEDGTVVGRAVGNSFMLDGAGVAAISTSNARSSDVTDGFTNGPSATFIKPPPNAWDSTGPKAPGHPGGVGDYADPKEGPNWAPNPNGLGWGWESKDGKVWVPTGQGGAAHGGPHWDVQDPRTRDHENVRPPKSLD
;
A
#
# COMPACT_ATOMS: atom_id res chain seq x y z
N MET A 1 12.99 -6.90 -47.03
CA MET A 1 14.43 -6.92 -46.66
C MET A 1 14.53 -6.99 -45.14
N ASN A 2 14.72 -8.19 -44.58
CA ASN A 2 15.04 -8.33 -43.15
C ASN A 2 16.49 -7.91 -42.96
N LYS A 3 16.72 -6.67 -42.52
CA LYS A 3 18.02 -6.31 -41.96
C LYS A 3 18.21 -7.18 -40.72
N SER A 4 18.99 -8.25 -40.81
CA SER A 4 19.55 -8.89 -39.63
C SER A 4 20.51 -7.87 -39.00
N PHE A 5 19.99 -7.03 -38.12
CA PHE A 5 20.82 -6.24 -37.24
C PHE A 5 21.54 -7.26 -36.35
N GLY A 6 22.79 -7.54 -36.68
CA GLY A 6 23.71 -8.17 -35.74
C GLY A 6 23.83 -7.22 -34.56
N GLN A 7 22.97 -7.42 -33.57
CA GLN A 7 23.03 -6.70 -32.30
C GLN A 7 24.37 -7.11 -31.68
N ASN A 8 25.31 -6.17 -31.65
CA ASN A 8 26.57 -6.34 -30.94
C ASN A 8 26.25 -6.28 -29.45
N PHE A 9 26.35 -7.42 -28.77
CA PHE A 9 26.24 -7.47 -27.32
C PHE A 9 27.60 -7.11 -26.73
N SER A 10 27.66 -5.98 -26.03
CA SER A 10 28.86 -5.47 -25.36
C SER A 10 28.54 -5.08 -23.92
N LEU A 11 29.57 -5.04 -23.08
CA LEU A 11 29.44 -4.46 -21.75
C LEU A 11 29.77 -2.97 -21.80
N ALA A 12 29.13 -2.19 -20.92
CA ALA A 12 29.60 -0.84 -20.60
C ALA A 12 30.91 -0.90 -19.79
N GLY A 13 31.49 0.28 -19.54
CA GLY A 13 32.55 0.44 -18.53
C GLY A 13 32.06 0.10 -17.11
N ALA A 14 32.98 0.04 -16.15
CA ALA A 14 32.67 -0.35 -14.77
C ALA A 14 31.67 0.58 -14.06
N ASP A 15 31.58 1.85 -14.50
CA ASP A 15 30.64 2.84 -14.01
C ASP A 15 29.24 2.71 -14.63
N GLY A 16 29.07 1.83 -15.61
CA GLY A 16 27.87 1.75 -16.44
C GLY A 16 27.79 2.87 -17.48
N ASP A 17 26.80 2.78 -18.35
CA ASP A 17 26.47 3.84 -19.33
C ASP A 17 24.97 4.12 -19.40
N ASP A 18 24.20 3.66 -18.41
CA ASP A 18 22.73 3.66 -18.34
C ASP A 18 21.99 2.75 -19.33
N TYR A 19 22.68 2.07 -20.27
CA TYR A 19 22.01 1.27 -21.31
C TYR A 19 22.44 -0.18 -21.36
N ASN A 20 23.75 -0.43 -21.31
CA ASN A 20 24.35 -1.75 -21.49
C ASN A 20 24.48 -2.50 -20.15
N PRO A 21 24.62 -3.83 -20.18
CA PRO A 21 25.06 -4.60 -19.03
C PRO A 21 26.49 -4.21 -18.65
N TYR A 22 26.86 -4.29 -17.38
CA TYR A 22 28.22 -4.03 -16.93
C TYR A 22 28.57 -4.80 -15.65
N LEU A 23 29.85 -4.83 -15.34
CA LEU A 23 30.41 -5.44 -14.15
C LEU A 23 31.33 -4.46 -13.46
N ASN A 24 31.31 -4.52 -12.14
CA ASN A 24 32.33 -3.88 -11.31
C ASN A 24 32.60 -4.76 -10.07
N GLU A 25 33.40 -4.25 -9.13
CA GLU A 25 33.76 -4.93 -7.88
C GLU A 25 32.55 -5.27 -6.99
N THR A 26 31.41 -4.62 -7.22
CA THR A 26 30.18 -4.79 -6.45
C THR A 26 29.16 -5.71 -7.11
N GLY A 27 29.45 -6.29 -8.28
CA GLY A 27 28.58 -7.29 -8.92
C GLY A 27 28.30 -7.04 -10.40
N ALA A 28 27.18 -7.58 -10.89
CA ALA A 28 26.71 -7.47 -12.27
C ALA A 28 25.43 -6.64 -12.35
N PHE A 29 25.38 -5.71 -13.28
CA PHE A 29 24.35 -4.70 -13.39
C PHE A 29 23.85 -4.52 -14.82
N HIS A 30 22.70 -3.89 -14.98
CA HIS A 30 22.17 -3.43 -16.26
C HIS A 30 21.56 -2.04 -16.11
N GLY A 31 21.69 -1.21 -17.14
CA GLY A 31 21.12 0.13 -17.15
C GLY A 31 21.58 0.99 -15.98
N ARG A 32 20.65 1.69 -15.32
CA ARG A 32 20.91 2.56 -14.15
C ARG A 32 21.04 1.76 -12.85
N ASN A 33 22.17 1.08 -12.65
CA ASN A 33 22.49 0.34 -11.41
C ASN A 33 21.47 -0.74 -11.03
N ILE A 34 20.83 -1.40 -12.01
CA ILE A 34 19.92 -2.50 -11.75
C ILE A 34 20.74 -3.76 -11.53
N ALA A 35 20.84 -4.20 -10.28
CA ALA A 35 21.58 -5.41 -9.93
C ALA A 35 20.91 -6.63 -10.57
N LEU A 36 21.68 -7.44 -11.28
CA LEU A 36 21.24 -8.71 -11.86
C LEU A 36 21.42 -9.88 -10.87
N LEU A 37 22.32 -9.69 -9.91
CA LEU A 37 22.69 -10.66 -8.90
C LEU A 37 22.52 -10.04 -7.51
N GLN A 38 22.34 -10.90 -6.51
CA GLN A 38 22.28 -10.52 -5.10
C GLN A 38 23.20 -11.44 -4.29
N LYS A 39 23.65 -10.99 -3.11
CA LYS A 39 24.36 -11.87 -2.17
C LYS A 39 23.34 -12.58 -1.29
N ASP A 40 23.53 -13.89 -1.09
CA ASP A 40 22.79 -14.64 -0.08
C ASP A 40 23.32 -14.37 1.34
N ALA A 41 22.70 -14.98 2.35
CA ALA A 41 23.05 -14.76 3.76
C ALA A 41 24.49 -15.12 4.12
N ILE A 42 25.16 -15.94 3.31
CA ILE A 42 26.56 -16.34 3.50
C ILE A 42 27.52 -15.55 2.58
N GLY A 43 27.01 -14.53 1.88
CA GLY A 43 27.79 -13.59 1.07
C GLY A 43 28.10 -14.07 -0.35
N PHE A 44 27.54 -15.20 -0.79
CA PHE A 44 27.74 -15.71 -2.15
C PHE A 44 26.78 -15.04 -3.13
N TRP A 45 27.29 -14.68 -4.31
CA TRP A 45 26.49 -14.20 -5.42
C TRP A 45 25.51 -15.27 -5.90
N ARG A 46 24.25 -14.86 -6.09
CA ARG A 46 23.15 -15.63 -6.68
C ARG A 46 22.41 -14.75 -7.69
N PRO A 47 21.84 -15.32 -8.77
CA PRO A 47 20.87 -14.59 -9.57
C PRO A 47 19.73 -14.10 -8.69
N ARG A 48 19.21 -12.92 -9.01
CA ARG A 48 17.92 -12.50 -8.45
C ARG A 48 16.80 -13.43 -8.94
N PRO A 49 15.68 -13.53 -8.20
CA PRO A 49 14.53 -14.30 -8.65
C PRO A 49 14.09 -13.91 -10.06
N GLN A 50 13.80 -14.92 -10.91
CA GLN A 50 13.45 -14.71 -12.32
C GLN A 50 12.27 -13.74 -12.48
N HIS A 51 11.18 -13.95 -11.75
CA HIS A 51 9.96 -13.14 -11.85
C HIS A 51 10.21 -11.65 -11.53
N GLU A 52 11.15 -11.36 -10.63
CA GLU A 52 11.51 -10.00 -10.26
C GLU A 52 12.26 -9.32 -11.40
N LEU A 53 13.27 -10.00 -11.96
CA LEU A 53 14.00 -9.50 -13.12
C LEU A 53 13.07 -9.34 -14.33
N GLU A 54 12.18 -10.28 -14.61
CA GLU A 54 11.22 -10.19 -15.71
C GLU A 54 10.30 -8.97 -15.57
N ALA A 55 9.82 -8.66 -14.36
CA ALA A 55 9.01 -7.48 -14.10
C ALA A 55 9.80 -6.17 -14.38
N ILE A 56 11.03 -6.09 -13.88
CA ILE A 56 11.92 -4.92 -14.07
C ILE A 56 12.27 -4.73 -15.56
N PHE A 57 12.65 -5.82 -16.22
CA PHE A 57 12.99 -5.80 -17.65
C PHE A 57 11.77 -5.44 -18.50
N SER A 58 10.60 -6.01 -18.22
CA SER A 58 9.39 -5.71 -18.98
C SER A 58 9.02 -4.22 -18.89
N ALA A 59 9.23 -3.58 -17.74
CA ALA A 59 9.02 -2.14 -17.57
C ALA A 59 10.00 -1.30 -18.40
N GLY A 60 11.28 -1.67 -18.43
CA GLY A 60 12.29 -1.00 -19.24
C GLY A 60 12.01 -1.12 -20.74
N TYR A 61 11.85 -2.34 -21.23
CA TYR A 61 11.69 -2.62 -22.66
C TYR A 61 10.28 -2.33 -23.21
N GLY A 62 9.28 -2.21 -22.33
CA GLY A 62 7.90 -1.89 -22.71
C GLY A 62 7.10 -3.06 -23.26
N PHE A 63 7.57 -4.30 -23.07
CA PHE A 63 6.87 -5.54 -23.44
C PHE A 63 7.26 -6.66 -22.48
N SER A 64 6.42 -7.70 -22.38
CA SER A 64 6.68 -8.85 -21.51
C SER A 64 7.96 -9.59 -21.94
N ILE A 65 8.87 -9.80 -21.00
CA ILE A 65 10.14 -10.51 -21.23
C ILE A 65 10.12 -11.83 -20.47
N ASP A 66 10.56 -12.89 -21.17
CA ASP A 66 10.87 -14.19 -20.60
C ASP A 66 12.40 -14.34 -20.48
N LEU A 67 12.89 -14.50 -19.25
CA LEU A 67 14.30 -14.66 -18.92
C LEU A 67 14.68 -16.12 -18.62
N SER A 68 13.77 -17.08 -18.74
CA SER A 68 14.01 -18.49 -18.38
C SER A 68 15.29 -19.07 -19.02
N LEU A 69 15.51 -18.82 -20.32
CA LEU A 69 16.72 -19.26 -21.03
C LEU A 69 18.01 -18.50 -20.63
N ARG A 70 17.90 -17.36 -19.96
CA ARG A 70 19.03 -16.50 -19.53
C ARG A 70 19.42 -16.73 -18.09
N MET A 71 18.56 -17.32 -17.26
CA MET A 71 18.84 -17.58 -15.85
C MET A 71 20.09 -18.43 -15.65
N GLN A 72 20.31 -19.46 -16.47
CA GLN A 72 21.54 -20.27 -16.43
C GLN A 72 22.81 -19.44 -16.75
N GLY A 73 22.67 -18.43 -17.61
CA GLY A 73 23.73 -17.47 -17.88
C GLY A 73 24.08 -16.65 -16.64
N PHE A 74 23.07 -16.14 -15.93
CA PHE A 74 23.26 -15.42 -14.66
C PHE A 74 23.86 -16.31 -13.57
N GLU A 75 23.49 -17.58 -13.48
CA GLU A 75 24.13 -18.55 -12.57
C GLU A 75 25.62 -18.69 -12.85
N THR A 76 26.00 -18.71 -14.14
CA THR A 76 27.40 -18.77 -14.56
C THR A 76 28.16 -17.50 -14.19
N VAL A 77 27.54 -16.32 -14.35
CA VAL A 77 28.13 -15.03 -13.90
C VAL A 77 28.34 -15.05 -12.39
N ALA A 78 27.31 -15.45 -11.63
CA ALA A 78 27.37 -15.54 -10.17
C ALA A 78 28.47 -16.49 -9.69
N LYS A 79 28.58 -17.67 -10.32
CA LYS A 79 29.66 -18.62 -10.02
C LYS A 79 31.04 -18.02 -10.31
N ALA A 80 31.23 -17.35 -11.44
CA ALA A 80 32.50 -16.74 -11.79
C ALA A 80 32.89 -15.62 -10.81
N LEU A 81 31.93 -14.82 -10.34
CA LEU A 81 32.17 -13.81 -9.30
C LEU A 81 32.53 -14.44 -7.95
N ASN A 82 31.87 -15.52 -7.55
CA ASN A 82 32.21 -16.27 -6.33
C ASN A 82 33.62 -16.89 -6.39
N ASP A 83 34.06 -17.28 -7.59
CA ASP A 83 35.42 -17.76 -7.84
C ASP A 83 36.45 -16.60 -8.01
N ASN A 84 36.05 -15.35 -7.77
CA ASN A 84 36.84 -14.12 -7.98
C ASN A 84 37.45 -14.00 -9.40
N ASN A 85 36.72 -14.45 -10.42
CA ASN A 85 37.17 -14.45 -11.81
C ASN A 85 36.33 -13.46 -12.65
N LEU A 86 36.69 -12.17 -12.58
CA LEU A 86 35.97 -11.09 -13.26
C LEU A 86 35.97 -11.24 -14.79
N CYS A 87 37.06 -11.74 -15.39
CA CYS A 87 37.14 -11.96 -16.83
C CYS A 87 36.10 -13.01 -17.28
N ARG A 88 36.00 -14.13 -16.55
CA ARG A 88 34.99 -15.15 -16.83
C ARG A 88 33.56 -14.63 -16.58
N ALA A 89 33.36 -13.82 -15.54
CA ALA A 89 32.07 -13.19 -15.28
C ALA A 89 31.66 -12.26 -16.43
N ALA A 90 32.60 -11.46 -16.98
CA ALA A 90 32.36 -10.57 -18.11
C ALA A 90 31.98 -11.32 -19.38
N ILE A 91 32.73 -12.37 -19.72
CA ILE A 91 32.41 -13.22 -20.87
C ILE A 91 31.02 -13.85 -20.68
N ALA A 92 30.74 -14.42 -19.51
CA ALA A 92 29.44 -15.02 -19.21
C ALA A 92 28.30 -13.99 -19.32
N LEU A 93 28.49 -12.77 -18.84
CA LEU A 93 27.49 -11.71 -18.90
C LEU A 93 27.19 -11.30 -20.34
N VAL A 94 28.22 -11.14 -21.19
CA VAL A 94 28.01 -10.90 -22.63
C VAL A 94 27.22 -12.04 -23.29
N GLN A 95 27.50 -13.28 -22.92
CA GLN A 95 26.81 -14.45 -23.46
C GLN A 95 25.34 -14.56 -23.03
N THR A 96 24.88 -13.80 -22.02
CA THR A 96 23.45 -13.69 -21.70
C THR A 96 22.65 -12.99 -22.81
N ARG A 97 23.33 -12.26 -23.71
CA ARG A 97 22.72 -11.56 -24.86
C ARG A 97 21.51 -10.72 -24.45
N ILE A 98 21.69 -9.97 -23.38
CA ILE A 98 20.75 -8.93 -22.96
C ILE A 98 21.02 -7.73 -23.86
N PRO A 99 20.01 -7.24 -24.61
CA PRO A 99 20.19 -6.07 -25.44
C PRO A 99 20.49 -4.83 -24.59
N PRO A 100 21.03 -3.74 -25.17
CA PRO A 100 21.00 -2.45 -24.51
C PRO A 100 19.55 -1.94 -24.37
N LEU A 101 19.32 -1.11 -23.37
CA LEU A 101 18.06 -0.37 -23.27
C LEU A 101 17.92 0.61 -24.46
N PRO A 102 16.71 0.79 -25.00
CA PRO A 102 16.50 1.57 -26.22
C PRO A 102 16.74 3.08 -26.03
N ASP A 103 16.47 3.62 -24.85
CA ASP A 103 16.57 5.05 -24.54
C ASP A 103 16.63 5.32 -23.02
N ALA A 104 16.86 6.57 -22.64
CA ALA A 104 16.97 6.98 -21.24
C ALA A 104 15.65 6.79 -20.47
N SER A 105 14.51 6.93 -21.15
CA SER A 105 13.19 6.70 -20.54
C SER A 105 12.98 5.22 -20.18
N ALA A 106 13.53 4.29 -20.96
CA ALA A 106 13.56 2.88 -20.63
C ALA A 106 14.40 2.59 -19.38
N ALA A 107 15.57 3.23 -19.26
CA ALA A 107 16.38 3.13 -18.05
C ALA A 107 15.67 3.70 -16.82
N GLU A 108 14.93 4.79 -16.97
CA GLU A 108 14.12 5.39 -15.89
C GLU A 108 12.97 4.50 -15.45
N ARG A 109 12.22 3.92 -16.38
CA ARG A 109 11.15 2.97 -16.04
C ARG A 109 11.70 1.75 -15.31
N MET A 110 12.80 1.20 -15.80
CA MET A 110 13.47 0.05 -15.18
C MET A 110 13.92 0.38 -13.74
N ALA A 111 14.54 1.55 -13.54
CA ALA A 111 14.98 2.02 -12.22
C ALA A 111 13.82 2.31 -11.25
N ALA A 112 12.73 2.90 -11.75
CA ALA A 112 11.53 3.12 -10.95
C ALA A 112 10.94 1.78 -10.47
N THR A 113 10.80 0.79 -11.35
CA THR A 113 10.31 -0.55 -10.97
C THR A 113 11.23 -1.25 -9.97
N GLU A 114 12.55 -1.11 -10.11
CA GLU A 114 13.52 -1.62 -9.13
C GLU A 114 13.33 -1.02 -7.74
N GLN A 115 13.08 0.29 -7.64
CA GLN A 115 12.80 0.93 -6.35
C GLN A 115 11.51 0.39 -5.72
N LEU A 116 10.49 0.11 -6.53
CA LEU A 116 9.24 -0.51 -6.07
C LEU A 116 9.47 -1.95 -5.59
N ALA A 117 10.25 -2.74 -6.32
CA ALA A 117 10.58 -4.12 -5.94
C ALA A 117 11.36 -4.17 -4.62
N LYS A 118 12.34 -3.29 -4.44
CA LYS A 118 13.12 -3.15 -3.19
C LYS A 118 12.26 -2.75 -2.00
N ALA A 119 11.30 -1.85 -2.21
CA ALA A 119 10.34 -1.52 -1.17
C ALA A 119 9.61 -2.80 -0.73
N GLY A 120 9.09 -3.61 -1.66
CA GLY A 120 8.38 -4.85 -1.34
C GLY A 120 9.20 -5.91 -0.60
N SER A 121 10.47 -6.12 -0.97
CA SER A 121 11.30 -7.23 -0.45
C SER A 121 11.79 -7.03 1.00
N GLY A 122 11.98 -5.77 1.44
CA GLY A 122 12.50 -5.45 2.78
C GLY A 122 11.49 -5.54 3.92
N TYR A 123 10.18 -5.62 3.64
CA TYR A 123 9.14 -5.58 4.70
C TYR A 123 8.92 -6.92 5.42
N LEU A 124 9.37 -8.04 4.85
CA LEU A 124 9.20 -9.36 5.49
C LEU A 124 10.22 -9.66 6.58
N THR A 125 11.29 -8.87 6.70
CA THR A 125 12.43 -9.16 7.61
C THR A 125 12.70 -8.09 8.66
N GLN A 126 11.93 -7.01 8.71
CA GLN A 126 12.07 -6.04 9.81
C GLN A 126 11.26 -6.51 11.04
N PRO A 127 11.88 -6.61 12.24
CA PRO A 127 11.14 -6.91 13.46
C PRO A 127 10.10 -5.82 13.69
N ARG A 128 8.81 -6.13 13.54
CA ARG A 128 7.76 -5.23 13.99
C ARG A 128 7.79 -5.18 15.51
N VAL A 129 7.99 -4.00 16.07
CA VAL A 129 7.75 -3.77 17.49
C VAL A 129 6.26 -4.02 17.74
N PRO A 130 5.88 -4.89 18.69
CA PRO A 130 4.48 -5.20 18.99
C PRO A 130 3.66 -3.94 19.32
N ALA A 131 2.37 -3.98 18.99
CA ALA A 131 1.45 -2.89 19.30
C ALA A 131 1.48 -2.58 20.82
N GLY A 132 1.61 -1.29 21.17
CA GLY A 132 1.60 -0.82 22.55
C GLY A 132 2.96 -0.39 23.13
N GLN A 133 4.06 -0.42 22.36
CA GLN A 133 5.36 0.10 22.80
C GLN A 133 5.70 1.48 22.19
N PRO A 134 6.42 2.37 22.93
CA PRO A 134 6.92 3.62 22.38
C PRO A 134 7.86 3.36 21.20
N GLY A 135 7.48 3.81 20.00
CA GLY A 135 8.22 3.56 18.74
C GLY A 135 7.61 2.48 17.83
N ALA A 136 6.54 1.81 18.25
CA ALA A 136 5.79 0.93 17.36
C ALA A 136 5.05 1.76 16.28
N GLY A 137 5.19 1.36 15.00
CA GLY A 137 4.51 2.01 13.88
C GLY A 137 5.20 3.24 13.28
N GLN A 138 6.45 3.56 13.67
CA GLN A 138 7.20 4.66 13.06
C GLN A 138 7.99 4.17 11.83
N TRP A 139 7.84 4.91 10.74
CA TRP A 139 8.61 4.74 9.50
C TRP A 139 10.04 5.27 9.69
N THR A 140 11.00 4.78 8.90
CA THR A 140 12.34 5.39 8.82
C THR A 140 12.28 6.72 8.06
N ASP A 141 12.89 7.76 8.63
CA ASP A 141 12.74 9.18 8.29
C ASP A 141 13.23 9.61 6.88
N GLY A 142 13.67 8.66 6.03
CA GLY A 142 14.35 8.94 4.76
C GLY A 142 13.50 9.53 3.64
N LEU A 143 12.16 9.48 3.74
CA LEU A 143 11.25 10.02 2.70
C LEU A 143 10.80 11.47 2.96
N GLY A 144 10.98 11.98 4.18
CA GLY A 144 10.57 13.34 4.55
C GLY A 144 11.41 14.43 3.86
N GLU A 145 12.70 14.18 3.66
CA GLU A 145 13.61 15.13 2.98
C GLU A 145 13.33 15.24 1.47
N VAL A 146 12.92 14.14 0.81
CA VAL A 146 12.61 14.15 -0.63
C VAL A 146 11.33 14.94 -0.92
N ILE A 147 10.31 14.79 -0.06
CA ILE A 147 9.03 15.49 -0.21
C ILE A 147 9.18 16.98 0.13
N SER A 148 9.93 17.32 1.19
CA SER A 148 10.18 18.72 1.56
C SER A 148 11.03 19.46 0.52
N GLY A 149 12.02 18.78 -0.08
CA GLY A 149 12.85 19.34 -1.15
C GLY A 149 12.09 19.57 -2.48
N LEU A 150 11.07 18.77 -2.78
CA LEU A 150 10.19 18.95 -3.95
C LEU A 150 9.23 20.14 -3.78
N ALA A 151 8.73 20.38 -2.56
CA ALA A 151 7.86 21.51 -2.25
C ALA A 151 8.60 22.86 -2.34
N GLU A 152 9.87 22.92 -1.93
CA GLU A 152 10.64 24.17 -1.93
C GLU A 152 11.23 24.55 -3.29
N ARG A 153 11.45 23.60 -4.21
CA ARG A 153 12.16 23.86 -5.50
C ARG A 153 11.29 23.74 -6.75
N GLY A 154 10.04 23.31 -6.65
CA GLY A 154 9.24 22.89 -7.81
C GLY A 154 8.03 23.75 -8.21
N LEU A 155 7.53 24.66 -7.38
CA LEU A 155 6.21 25.28 -7.64
C LEU A 155 6.12 26.29 -8.82
N PRO A 156 7.14 27.09 -9.18
CA PRO A 156 6.97 28.12 -10.22
C PRO A 156 6.86 27.61 -11.66
N TRP A 157 7.35 26.40 -11.96
CA TRP A 157 7.30 25.85 -13.33
C TRP A 157 6.02 25.06 -13.61
N LEU A 158 5.43 24.42 -12.60
CA LEU A 158 4.15 23.71 -12.69
C LEU A 158 2.96 24.64 -12.98
N LEU A 159 2.99 25.89 -12.49
CA LEU A 159 1.95 26.88 -12.77
C LEU A 159 2.02 27.49 -14.19
N ARG A 160 3.12 27.29 -14.94
CA ARG A 160 3.26 27.79 -16.33
C ARG A 160 2.90 26.76 -17.40
N ALA A 161 2.73 25.49 -17.05
CA ALA A 161 2.41 24.41 -18.00
C ALA A 161 0.90 24.17 -18.22
N SER A 162 0.01 24.88 -17.52
CA SER A 162 -1.43 24.56 -17.49
C SER A 162 -2.27 25.14 -18.64
N SER A 163 -1.70 25.77 -19.67
CA SER A 163 -2.52 26.36 -20.75
C SER A 163 -2.52 25.61 -22.08
N ARG A 164 -1.68 24.59 -22.30
CA ARG A 164 -1.66 23.85 -23.58
C ARG A 164 -1.18 22.42 -23.40
N LEU A 165 -2.13 21.50 -23.24
CA LEU A 165 -2.20 20.14 -23.81
C LEU A 165 -3.19 19.30 -22.98
N VAL A 166 -4.03 18.55 -23.68
CA VAL A 166 -4.90 17.53 -23.11
C VAL A 166 -4.01 16.44 -22.51
N ALA A 167 -4.29 16.09 -21.25
CA ALA A 167 -3.63 15.10 -20.37
C ALA A 167 -2.41 15.60 -19.56
N PRO A 168 -2.57 15.87 -18.24
CA PRO A 168 -1.44 15.97 -17.33
C PRO A 168 -1.23 14.64 -16.59
N LEU A 169 -0.13 13.96 -16.91
CA LEU A 169 0.52 13.00 -16.02
C LEU A 169 1.46 13.81 -15.11
N ALA A 170 0.91 14.41 -14.07
CA ALA A 170 1.70 14.92 -12.95
C ALA A 170 1.81 13.79 -11.91
N ILE A 171 2.85 12.97 -12.00
CA ILE A 171 3.16 11.98 -10.96
C ILE A 171 3.82 12.76 -9.81
N ALA A 172 3.02 13.18 -8.83
CA ALA A 172 3.51 13.72 -7.57
C ALA A 172 3.47 12.61 -6.51
N ALA A 173 4.64 12.32 -5.91
CA ALA A 173 4.85 11.57 -4.66
C ALA A 173 3.76 10.53 -4.29
N GLY A 174 3.69 9.42 -5.02
CA GLY A 174 2.81 8.30 -4.68
C GLY A 174 3.36 7.50 -3.50
N VAL A 175 2.66 7.52 -2.36
CA VAL A 175 2.92 6.60 -1.24
C VAL A 175 2.23 5.27 -1.56
N LEU A 176 2.99 4.18 -1.54
CA LEU A 176 2.50 2.82 -1.76
C LEU A 176 2.25 2.12 -0.42
N PHE A 177 1.07 1.53 -0.27
CA PHE A 177 0.68 0.83 0.96
C PHE A 177 0.53 -0.66 0.68
N PRO A 178 1.43 -1.52 1.18
CA PRO A 178 1.31 -2.97 0.99
C PRO A 178 0.10 -3.52 1.74
N ASP A 179 -0.53 -4.53 1.14
CA ASP A 179 -1.60 -5.33 1.72
C ASP A 179 -1.03 -6.37 2.70
N ASN A 180 -1.82 -6.72 3.71
CA ASN A 180 -1.59 -7.80 4.66
C ASN A 180 -2.67 -8.87 4.40
N GLU A 181 -2.39 -10.16 4.61
CA GLU A 181 -3.38 -11.26 4.41
C GLU A 181 -4.66 -11.13 5.26
N HIS A 182 -4.79 -10.07 6.05
CA HIS A 182 -6.00 -9.63 6.71
C HIS A 182 -6.46 -8.33 6.04
N LEU A 183 -7.65 -8.39 5.43
CA LEU A 183 -8.33 -7.43 4.52
C LEU A 183 -8.50 -5.97 5.01
N GLU A 184 -7.72 -5.50 5.98
CA GLU A 184 -7.80 -4.18 6.59
C GLU A 184 -6.39 -3.60 6.86
N SER A 185 -6.12 -2.43 6.29
CA SER A 185 -4.91 -1.63 6.50
C SER A 185 -5.29 -0.21 6.93
N HIS A 186 -4.58 0.37 7.91
CA HIS A 186 -4.79 1.74 8.38
C HIS A 186 -3.47 2.41 8.75
N GLY A 187 -3.39 3.73 8.60
CA GLY A 187 -2.16 4.46 8.94
C GLY A 187 -2.26 5.96 8.73
N ALA A 188 -1.24 6.69 9.20
CA ALA A 188 -1.08 8.11 8.91
C ALA A 188 -0.57 8.32 7.47
N ILE A 189 -0.97 9.42 6.83
CA ILE A 189 -0.50 9.78 5.49
C ILE A 189 0.78 10.62 5.62
N PRO A 190 1.93 10.18 5.07
CA PRO A 190 3.17 10.94 5.12
C PRO A 190 3.02 12.35 4.52
N GLY A 191 3.54 13.37 5.22
CA GLY A 191 3.42 14.77 4.82
C GLY A 191 2.09 15.45 5.21
N PHE A 192 1.12 14.70 5.74
CA PHE A 192 -0.16 15.23 6.18
C PHE A 192 -0.45 14.79 7.62
N SER A 193 0.06 15.53 8.60
CA SER A 193 0.00 15.19 10.03
C SER A 193 -1.41 14.98 10.60
N ARG A 194 -2.42 15.58 9.97
CA ARG A 194 -3.84 15.45 10.37
C ARG A 194 -4.60 14.44 9.53
N LEU A 195 -3.98 13.75 8.58
CA LEU A 195 -4.68 12.80 7.72
C LEU A 195 -4.24 11.37 8.00
N SER A 196 -5.22 10.47 8.00
CA SER A 196 -5.02 9.03 8.04
C SER A 196 -5.84 8.36 6.95
N TYR A 197 -5.51 7.11 6.66
CA TYR A 197 -6.23 6.28 5.70
C TYR A 197 -6.71 4.99 6.35
N GLY A 198 -7.75 4.42 5.77
CA GLY A 198 -8.17 3.03 5.94
C GLY A 198 -8.38 2.41 4.57
N PHE A 199 -7.91 1.18 4.38
CA PHE A 199 -8.04 0.43 3.15
C PHE A 199 -8.56 -0.97 3.46
N SER A 200 -9.69 -1.33 2.87
CA SER A 200 -10.29 -2.64 3.08
C SER A 200 -11.04 -3.09 1.84
N GLU A 201 -10.76 -4.32 1.37
CA GLU A 201 -11.44 -4.93 0.22
C GLU A 201 -11.48 -4.00 -1.03
N GLY A 202 -10.38 -3.32 -1.31
CA GLY A 202 -10.27 -2.37 -2.43
C GLY A 202 -10.90 -0.99 -2.19
N ARG A 203 -11.60 -0.79 -1.07
CA ARG A 203 -12.16 0.51 -0.67
C ARG A 203 -11.13 1.34 0.07
N LEU A 204 -10.87 2.53 -0.46
CA LEU A 204 -10.06 3.56 0.20
C LEU A 204 -10.96 4.48 1.00
N THR A 205 -10.60 4.72 2.25
CA THR A 205 -11.22 5.72 3.13
C THR A 205 -10.14 6.67 3.64
N LEU A 206 -10.38 7.98 3.54
CA LEU A 206 -9.48 9.02 4.05
C LEU A 206 -10.16 9.73 5.22
N PHE A 207 -9.37 9.97 6.27
CA PHE A 207 -9.83 10.61 7.48
C PHE A 207 -8.98 11.84 7.79
N GLN A 208 -9.61 12.82 8.44
CA GLN A 208 -8.97 13.95 9.06
C GLN A 208 -9.13 13.83 10.58
N ASN A 209 -8.01 13.75 11.27
CA ASN A 209 -7.95 13.78 12.73
C ASN A 209 -7.98 15.24 13.19
N ASP A 210 -8.89 15.55 14.10
CA ASP A 210 -8.90 16.83 14.80
C ASP A 210 -7.91 16.82 15.99
N GLU A 211 -7.71 17.99 16.60
CA GLU A 211 -6.78 18.16 17.71
C GLU A 211 -7.27 17.52 19.02
N GLN A 212 -8.55 17.16 19.10
CA GLN A 212 -9.19 16.53 20.25
C GLN A 212 -9.28 15.00 20.10
N GLY A 213 -8.75 14.44 19.01
CA GLY A 213 -8.80 13.01 18.70
C GLY A 213 -10.07 12.56 17.99
N GLY A 214 -10.95 13.47 17.59
CA GLY A 214 -12.06 13.18 16.71
C GLY A 214 -11.59 12.89 15.28
N VAL A 215 -12.34 12.04 14.59
CA VAL A 215 -11.98 11.53 13.26
C VAL A 215 -13.12 11.90 12.31
N ASN A 216 -12.84 12.81 11.37
CA ASN A 216 -13.79 13.19 10.33
C ASN A 216 -13.47 12.45 9.02
N ARG A 217 -14.47 11.83 8.40
CA ARG A 217 -14.27 11.08 7.15
C ARG A 217 -14.31 12.05 5.97
N LEU A 218 -13.18 12.21 5.27
CA LEU A 218 -13.06 13.08 4.09
C LEU A 218 -13.51 12.39 2.80
N TYR A 219 -13.22 11.09 2.68
CA TYR A 219 -13.46 10.32 1.47
C TYR A 219 -13.73 8.86 1.81
N SER A 220 -14.62 8.19 1.06
CA SER A 220 -14.71 6.73 1.05
C SER A 220 -15.24 6.24 -0.29
N GLY A 221 -14.50 5.37 -0.98
CA GLY A 221 -14.89 4.90 -2.30
C GLY A 221 -14.10 3.69 -2.79
N LEU A 222 -14.68 3.01 -3.76
CA LEU A 222 -14.00 2.00 -4.58
C LEU A 222 -13.36 2.70 -5.79
N PRO A 223 -12.31 2.12 -6.39
CA PRO A 223 -11.77 2.65 -7.63
C PRO A 223 -12.81 2.52 -8.75
N ASP A 224 -12.81 3.46 -9.69
CA ASP A 224 -13.62 3.40 -10.89
C ASP A 224 -13.10 2.33 -11.88
N LYS A 225 -13.75 2.20 -13.03
CA LYS A 225 -13.36 1.26 -14.10
C LYS A 225 -11.94 1.50 -14.65
N ASP A 226 -11.39 2.69 -14.44
CA ASP A 226 -10.05 3.08 -14.87
C ASP A 226 -9.03 2.92 -13.71
N GLY A 227 -9.46 2.34 -12.58
CA GLY A 227 -8.63 2.10 -11.40
C GLY A 227 -8.43 3.33 -10.52
N LEU A 228 -9.23 4.38 -10.67
CA LEU A 228 -9.02 5.67 -10.00
C LEU A 228 -10.02 5.87 -8.85
N TYR A 229 -9.50 6.33 -7.70
CA TYR A 229 -10.34 6.79 -6.61
C TYR A 229 -10.74 8.23 -6.90
N ARG A 230 -12.04 8.46 -7.12
CA ARG A 230 -12.60 9.79 -7.40
C ARG A 230 -13.66 10.17 -6.37
N THR A 231 -13.66 11.44 -6.00
CA THR A 231 -14.76 12.10 -5.28
C THR A 231 -15.95 12.32 -6.21
N GLU A 232 -17.10 12.72 -5.65
CA GLU A 232 -18.33 12.99 -6.42
C GLU A 232 -18.17 14.13 -7.44
N ASP A 233 -17.31 15.11 -7.15
CA ASP A 233 -16.96 16.21 -8.06
C ASP A 233 -15.93 15.81 -9.14
N GLY A 234 -15.49 14.53 -9.15
CA GLY A 234 -14.56 13.98 -10.13
C GLY A 234 -13.07 14.17 -9.81
N THR A 235 -12.73 14.82 -8.68
CA THR A 235 -11.34 14.98 -8.22
C THR A 235 -10.71 13.61 -7.97
N VAL A 236 -9.54 13.35 -8.58
CA VAL A 236 -8.79 12.11 -8.37
C VAL A 236 -8.02 12.23 -7.06
N VAL A 237 -8.27 11.32 -6.13
CA VAL A 237 -7.60 11.28 -4.82
C VAL A 237 -6.58 10.14 -4.71
N GLY A 238 -6.62 9.20 -5.66
CA GLY A 238 -5.65 8.12 -5.74
C GLY A 238 -5.90 7.16 -6.89
N ARG A 239 -5.11 6.09 -6.95
CA ARG A 239 -5.19 5.01 -7.93
C ARG A 239 -4.96 3.65 -7.27
N ALA A 240 -5.72 2.64 -7.66
CA ALA A 240 -5.47 1.25 -7.29
C ALA A 240 -4.27 0.69 -8.08
N VAL A 241 -3.36 0.00 -7.39
CA VAL A 241 -2.14 -0.60 -7.96
C VAL A 241 -2.01 -2.03 -7.43
N GLY A 242 -2.51 -3.01 -8.19
CA GLY A 242 -2.63 -4.39 -7.70
C GLY A 242 -3.60 -4.46 -6.52
N ASN A 243 -3.13 -5.01 -5.40
CA ASN A 243 -3.87 -5.03 -4.12
C ASN A 243 -3.59 -3.81 -3.23
N SER A 244 -2.84 -2.84 -3.74
CA SER A 244 -2.45 -1.62 -3.03
C SER A 244 -3.12 -0.40 -3.65
N PHE A 245 -2.84 0.78 -3.09
CA PHE A 245 -3.23 2.05 -3.67
C PHE A 245 -2.07 3.06 -3.61
N MET A 246 -2.14 4.06 -4.48
CA MET A 246 -1.32 5.27 -4.48
C MET A 246 -2.23 6.47 -4.28
N LEU A 247 -1.83 7.43 -3.45
CA LEU A 247 -2.57 8.68 -3.26
C LEU A 247 -2.08 9.77 -4.23
N ASP A 248 -3.03 10.58 -4.71
CA ASP A 248 -2.74 11.81 -5.44
C ASP A 248 -2.66 12.96 -4.43
N GLY A 249 -1.46 13.50 -4.20
CA GLY A 249 -1.25 14.56 -3.22
C GLY A 249 -2.07 15.82 -3.48
N ALA A 250 -2.30 16.19 -4.75
CA ALA A 250 -3.11 17.35 -5.09
C ALA A 250 -4.60 17.08 -4.83
N GLY A 251 -5.05 15.87 -5.17
CA GLY A 251 -6.40 15.39 -4.82
C GLY A 251 -6.66 15.41 -3.33
N VAL A 252 -5.76 14.80 -2.54
CA VAL A 252 -5.85 14.74 -1.07
C VAL A 252 -5.84 16.14 -0.43
N ALA A 253 -5.02 17.06 -0.94
CA ALA A 253 -5.01 18.44 -0.48
C ALA A 253 -6.33 19.18 -0.80
N ALA A 254 -6.92 18.94 -1.97
CA ALA A 254 -8.17 19.56 -2.39
C ALA A 254 -9.34 19.15 -1.47
N ILE A 255 -9.51 17.85 -1.19
CA ILE A 255 -10.58 17.37 -0.28
C ILE A 255 -10.40 17.87 1.16
N SER A 256 -9.16 17.93 1.65
CA SER A 256 -8.87 18.49 2.97
C SER A 256 -9.28 19.96 3.08
N THR A 257 -9.05 20.74 2.02
CA THR A 257 -9.34 22.18 1.99
C THR A 257 -10.83 22.47 1.76
N SER A 258 -11.50 21.69 0.90
CA SER A 258 -12.93 21.85 0.62
C SER A 258 -13.79 21.62 1.86
N ASN A 259 -13.43 20.66 2.71
CA ASN A 259 -14.15 20.42 3.97
C ASN A 259 -13.86 21.49 5.04
N ALA A 260 -12.66 22.09 5.05
CA ALA A 260 -12.34 23.22 5.92
C ALA A 260 -13.12 24.51 5.58
N ARG A 261 -13.58 24.67 4.33
CA ARG A 261 -14.45 25.78 3.91
C ARG A 261 -15.93 25.54 4.20
N SER A 262 -16.35 24.28 4.30
CA SER A 262 -17.73 23.91 4.65
C SER A 262 -18.02 24.15 6.14
N SER A 263 -17.00 24.11 7.00
CA SER A 263 -17.16 24.39 8.44
C SER A 263 -17.35 25.87 8.82
N ASP A 264 -17.20 26.81 7.88
CA ASP A 264 -17.31 28.26 8.15
C ASP A 264 -18.66 28.88 7.72
N VAL A 265 -19.61 28.10 7.16
CA VAL A 265 -20.94 28.60 6.76
C VAL A 265 -22.04 27.63 7.18
N THR A 266 -22.48 27.70 8.45
CA THR A 266 -23.88 27.60 8.96
C THR A 266 -23.82 27.47 10.49
N ASP A 267 -24.15 28.51 11.24
CA ASP A 267 -25.51 28.81 11.73
C ASP A 267 -26.33 27.59 12.18
N GLY A 268 -26.36 27.43 13.51
CA GLY A 268 -27.35 26.73 14.33
C GLY A 268 -28.28 25.70 13.70
N PHE A 269 -27.92 24.42 13.78
CA PHE A 269 -28.89 23.36 14.03
C PHE A 269 -28.32 22.34 15.02
N THR A 270 -29.19 21.94 15.94
CA THR A 270 -28.95 21.24 17.19
C THR A 270 -28.46 19.80 17.06
N ASN A 271 -27.69 19.35 18.07
CA ASN A 271 -27.33 17.96 18.35
C ASN A 271 -28.43 16.93 18.03
N GLY A 272 -28.11 15.99 17.14
CA GLY A 272 -28.86 14.75 16.89
C GLY A 272 -28.07 13.81 15.96
N PRO A 273 -27.96 12.51 16.25
CA PRO A 273 -27.12 11.60 15.48
C PRO A 273 -27.83 11.22 14.17
N SER A 274 -27.32 11.70 13.04
CA SER A 274 -27.65 11.11 11.75
C SER A 274 -26.71 9.92 11.51
N ALA A 275 -26.98 8.80 12.18
CA ALA A 275 -26.26 7.56 11.95
C ALA A 275 -26.64 7.01 10.57
N THR A 276 -25.70 7.02 9.63
CA THR A 276 -25.87 6.34 8.35
C THR A 276 -25.95 4.83 8.62
N PHE A 277 -27.05 4.17 8.26
CA PHE A 277 -27.17 2.71 8.37
C PHE A 277 -26.16 2.02 7.45
N ILE A 278 -25.19 1.30 8.02
CA ILE A 278 -24.14 0.60 7.28
C ILE A 278 -24.45 -0.89 7.29
N LYS A 279 -24.39 -1.51 6.11
CA LYS A 279 -24.58 -2.95 5.97
C LYS A 279 -23.37 -3.70 6.55
N PRO A 280 -23.60 -4.73 7.36
CA PRO A 280 -22.53 -5.58 7.91
C PRO A 280 -21.85 -6.40 6.80
N PRO A 281 -20.56 -6.76 6.95
CA PRO A 281 -19.91 -7.69 6.04
C PRO A 281 -20.56 -9.09 6.15
N PRO A 282 -20.52 -9.93 5.08
CA PRO A 282 -21.21 -11.22 5.07
C PRO A 282 -20.84 -12.14 6.23
N ASN A 283 -19.58 -12.13 6.66
CA ASN A 283 -19.08 -12.98 7.76
C ASN A 283 -19.47 -12.49 9.16
N ALA A 284 -20.06 -11.29 9.31
CA ALA A 284 -20.54 -10.80 10.60
C ALA A 284 -21.76 -11.58 11.11
N TRP A 285 -22.43 -12.35 10.23
CA TRP A 285 -23.56 -13.21 10.58
C TRP A 285 -23.14 -14.65 10.93
N ASP A 286 -21.90 -15.03 10.64
CA ASP A 286 -21.40 -16.38 10.87
C ASP A 286 -20.93 -16.55 12.33
N SER A 287 -21.66 -17.36 13.09
CA SER A 287 -21.37 -17.65 14.49
C SER A 287 -20.08 -18.43 14.72
N THR A 288 -19.52 -19.02 13.66
CA THR A 288 -18.27 -19.80 13.70
C THR A 288 -17.13 -19.14 12.94
N GLY A 289 -17.42 -18.06 12.21
CA GLY A 289 -16.47 -17.43 11.31
C GLY A 289 -15.48 -16.49 12.00
N PRO A 290 -14.72 -15.71 11.22
CA PRO A 290 -13.74 -14.75 11.74
C PRO A 290 -14.35 -13.70 12.68
N LYS A 291 -15.66 -13.43 12.58
CA LYS A 291 -16.41 -12.53 13.45
C LYS A 291 -17.38 -13.28 14.38
N ALA A 292 -17.07 -14.53 14.74
CA ALA A 292 -17.78 -15.23 15.80
C ALA A 292 -17.82 -14.36 17.10
N PRO A 293 -18.96 -14.32 17.81
CA PRO A 293 -20.12 -15.18 17.69
C PRO A 293 -21.17 -14.72 16.67
N GLY A 294 -20.87 -13.71 15.85
CA GLY A 294 -21.76 -13.20 14.82
C GLY A 294 -22.73 -12.13 15.32
N HIS A 295 -23.96 -12.14 14.82
CA HIS A 295 -25.02 -11.22 15.27
C HIS A 295 -25.57 -11.62 16.65
N PRO A 296 -25.68 -10.69 17.62
CA PRO A 296 -26.10 -10.98 19.00
C PRO A 296 -27.61 -11.16 19.19
N GLY A 297 -28.38 -11.34 18.12
CA GLY A 297 -29.84 -11.48 18.16
C GLY A 297 -30.31 -12.48 19.22
N GLY A 298 -31.10 -11.99 20.18
CA GLY A 298 -31.65 -12.81 21.28
C GLY A 298 -30.70 -13.07 22.45
N VAL A 299 -29.53 -12.42 22.50
CA VAL A 299 -28.57 -12.53 23.60
C VAL A 299 -28.65 -11.31 24.52
N GLY A 300 -28.86 -11.55 25.82
CA GLY A 300 -28.85 -10.50 26.84
C GLY A 300 -29.93 -9.44 26.64
N ASP A 301 -29.53 -8.17 26.69
CA ASP A 301 -30.36 -6.98 26.43
C ASP A 301 -30.28 -6.50 24.98
N TYR A 302 -29.57 -7.22 24.08
CA TYR A 302 -29.46 -6.82 22.69
C TYR A 302 -30.82 -6.85 21.98
N ALA A 303 -31.11 -5.75 21.30
CA ALA A 303 -32.17 -5.66 20.30
C ALA A 303 -31.72 -4.70 19.20
N ASP A 304 -32.06 -5.02 17.95
CA ASP A 304 -31.73 -4.16 16.81
C ASP A 304 -32.43 -2.79 16.95
N PRO A 305 -31.81 -1.70 16.43
CA PRO A 305 -32.47 -0.41 16.26
C PRO A 305 -33.78 -0.54 15.47
N LYS A 306 -34.66 0.46 15.60
CA LYS A 306 -35.99 0.46 14.93
C LYS A 306 -35.91 0.29 13.41
N GLU A 307 -34.82 0.72 12.81
CA GLU A 307 -34.55 0.67 11.36
C GLU A 307 -33.88 -0.64 10.93
N GLY A 308 -33.58 -1.54 11.87
CA GLY A 308 -33.00 -2.86 11.63
C GLY A 308 -31.58 -3.02 12.18
N PRO A 309 -30.89 -4.13 11.87
CA PRO A 309 -29.50 -4.36 12.27
C PRO A 309 -28.57 -3.33 11.63
N ASN A 310 -27.78 -2.64 12.45
CA ASN A 310 -26.80 -1.65 11.99
C ASN A 310 -25.37 -2.07 12.35
N TRP A 311 -24.43 -1.87 11.42
CA TRP A 311 -23.02 -2.16 11.62
C TRP A 311 -22.24 -0.86 11.90
N ALA A 312 -21.82 -0.68 13.16
CA ALA A 312 -21.26 0.57 13.64
C ALA A 312 -19.79 0.42 14.07
N PRO A 313 -18.98 1.49 13.96
CA PRO A 313 -17.61 1.47 14.48
C PRO A 313 -17.62 1.35 16.01
N ASN A 314 -16.62 0.67 16.56
CA ASN A 314 -16.41 0.61 18.01
C ASN A 314 -16.17 2.03 18.56
N PRO A 315 -17.04 2.56 19.43
CA PRO A 315 -16.91 3.94 19.92
C PRO A 315 -15.72 4.11 20.90
N ASN A 316 -15.24 3.03 21.49
CA ASN A 316 -14.22 3.04 22.56
C ASN A 316 -12.90 2.38 22.13
N GLY A 317 -12.73 2.05 20.85
CA GLY A 317 -11.52 1.36 20.40
C GLY A 317 -11.55 0.96 18.93
N LEU A 318 -10.75 -0.04 18.61
CA LEU A 318 -10.66 -0.57 17.26
C LEU A 318 -11.79 -1.57 16.98
N GLY A 319 -12.11 -1.73 15.70
CA GLY A 319 -13.09 -2.71 15.22
C GLY A 319 -14.48 -2.14 14.97
N TRP A 320 -15.38 -3.05 14.60
CA TRP A 320 -16.75 -2.75 14.23
C TRP A 320 -17.67 -3.81 14.83
N GLY A 321 -18.89 -3.42 15.16
CA GLY A 321 -19.86 -4.27 15.83
C GLY A 321 -21.30 -3.93 15.48
N TRP A 322 -22.21 -4.65 16.12
CA TRP A 322 -23.65 -4.46 15.96
C TRP A 322 -24.15 -3.36 16.90
N GLU A 323 -24.75 -2.31 16.35
CA GLU A 323 -25.40 -1.29 17.19
C GLU A 323 -26.71 -1.83 17.75
N SER A 324 -26.95 -1.67 19.05
CA SER A 324 -28.22 -1.98 19.70
C SER A 324 -29.17 -0.78 19.70
N LYS A 325 -30.46 -1.02 19.95
CA LYS A 325 -31.51 0.01 20.06
C LYS A 325 -31.19 1.13 21.07
N ASP A 326 -30.34 0.85 22.06
CA ASP A 326 -29.99 1.79 23.12
C ASP A 326 -28.72 2.59 22.79
N GLY A 327 -28.09 2.28 21.65
CA GLY A 327 -26.91 2.93 21.09
C GLY A 327 -25.57 2.27 21.48
N LYS A 328 -25.59 1.11 22.15
CA LYS A 328 -24.34 0.36 22.47
C LYS A 328 -23.85 -0.38 21.24
N VAL A 329 -22.53 -0.57 21.11
CA VAL A 329 -21.94 -1.33 19.98
C VAL A 329 -21.37 -2.66 20.46
N TRP A 330 -21.84 -3.76 19.90
CA TRP A 330 -21.49 -5.14 20.24
C TRP A 330 -20.42 -5.66 19.29
N VAL A 331 -19.15 -5.59 19.70
CA VAL A 331 -17.99 -5.91 18.85
C VAL A 331 -17.63 -7.40 18.99
N PRO A 332 -17.78 -8.23 17.95
CA PRO A 332 -17.42 -9.63 18.03
C PRO A 332 -15.90 -9.83 18.06
N THR A 333 -15.42 -10.68 18.98
CA THR A 333 -13.98 -10.92 19.18
C THR A 333 -13.36 -11.91 18.18
N GLY A 334 -14.17 -12.70 17.48
CA GLY A 334 -13.72 -13.79 16.60
C GLY A 334 -13.26 -15.06 17.34
N GLN A 335 -12.78 -16.05 16.57
CA GLN A 335 -12.34 -17.39 17.03
C GLN A 335 -10.89 -17.43 17.55
N GLY A 336 -10.26 -16.29 17.86
CA GLY A 336 -8.82 -16.21 18.15
C GLY A 336 -8.45 -16.15 19.64
N GLY A 337 -7.13 -16.19 19.92
CA GLY A 337 -6.57 -16.06 21.28
C GLY A 337 -6.89 -14.73 21.99
N ALA A 338 -7.31 -13.71 21.25
CA ALA A 338 -7.84 -12.46 21.79
C ALA A 338 -9.19 -12.63 22.52
N ALA A 339 -9.89 -13.74 22.32
CA ALA A 339 -11.22 -13.96 22.86
C ALA A 339 -11.24 -14.50 24.32
N HIS A 340 -10.13 -14.43 25.06
CA HIS A 340 -10.03 -14.70 26.51
C HIS A 340 -10.96 -15.83 27.03
N GLY A 341 -10.90 -17.03 26.44
CA GLY A 341 -11.74 -18.17 26.80
C GLY A 341 -12.93 -18.46 25.87
N GLY A 342 -12.96 -17.84 24.69
CA GLY A 342 -13.85 -18.19 23.58
C GLY A 342 -14.63 -16.99 23.01
N PRO A 343 -15.19 -17.11 21.80
CA PRO A 343 -15.89 -16.02 21.12
C PRO A 343 -16.92 -15.34 22.01
N HIS A 344 -16.90 -14.01 22.05
CA HIS A 344 -17.85 -13.18 22.78
C HIS A 344 -18.02 -11.82 22.09
N TRP A 345 -18.92 -11.00 22.64
CA TRP A 345 -19.04 -9.60 22.25
C TRP A 345 -18.43 -8.72 23.34
N ASP A 346 -17.56 -7.80 22.94
CA ASP A 346 -17.20 -6.64 23.75
C ASP A 346 -18.26 -5.57 23.49
N VAL A 347 -19.15 -5.37 24.45
CA VAL A 347 -20.24 -4.41 24.36
C VAL A 347 -19.74 -3.07 24.89
N GLN A 348 -19.84 -2.05 24.04
CA GLN A 348 -19.23 -0.75 24.25
C GLN A 348 -20.31 0.30 24.41
N ASP A 349 -20.33 0.99 25.55
CA ASP A 349 -21.25 2.12 25.78
C ASP A 349 -20.58 3.42 25.34
N PRO A 350 -21.09 4.09 24.27
CA PRO A 350 -20.51 5.35 23.79
C PRO A 350 -20.72 6.52 24.76
N ARG A 351 -21.69 6.44 25.69
CA ARG A 351 -22.02 7.53 26.62
C ARG A 351 -21.12 7.52 27.84
N THR A 352 -20.85 6.34 28.40
CA THR A 352 -20.04 6.20 29.62
C THR A 352 -18.58 5.82 29.34
N ARG A 353 -18.29 5.32 28.13
CA ARG A 353 -17.02 4.68 27.75
C ARG A 353 -16.73 3.37 28.52
N ASP A 354 -17.74 2.81 29.17
CA ASP A 354 -17.62 1.50 29.81
C ASP A 354 -17.71 0.38 28.76
N HIS A 355 -17.14 -0.77 29.13
CA HIS A 355 -17.24 -1.99 28.34
C HIS A 355 -17.68 -3.17 29.21
N GLU A 356 -18.43 -4.08 28.62
CA GLU A 356 -18.83 -5.35 29.24
C GLU A 356 -18.65 -6.50 28.25
N ASN A 357 -18.22 -7.66 28.75
CA ASN A 357 -18.00 -8.84 27.92
C ASN A 357 -19.22 -9.75 28.01
N VAL A 358 -19.97 -9.88 26.92
CA VAL A 358 -21.17 -10.71 26.84
C VAL A 358 -20.86 -11.97 26.02
N ARG A 359 -21.01 -13.14 26.64
CA ARG A 359 -20.79 -14.42 25.97
C ARG A 359 -22.08 -14.94 25.35
N PRO A 360 -22.01 -15.66 24.21
CA PRO A 360 -23.16 -16.39 23.71
C PRO A 360 -23.63 -17.41 24.76
N PRO A 361 -24.94 -17.70 24.85
CA PRO A 361 -25.44 -18.76 25.71
C PRO A 361 -24.73 -20.05 25.35
N LYS A 362 -24.27 -20.80 26.36
CA LYS A 362 -23.73 -22.14 26.13
C LYS A 362 -24.82 -22.97 25.46
N SER A 363 -24.51 -23.61 24.34
CA SER A 363 -25.39 -24.67 23.83
C SER A 363 -25.56 -25.68 24.96
N LEU A 364 -26.81 -25.96 25.32
CA LEU A 364 -27.14 -27.12 26.13
C LEU A 364 -26.95 -28.31 25.19
N ASP A 365 -25.74 -28.87 25.20
CA ASP A 365 -25.49 -30.19 24.61
C ASP A 365 -26.16 -31.28 25.47
#